data_AF-A0A351ZWK7-F1
#
_entry.id   AF-A0A351ZWK7-F1
#
_cell.length_a   1.000
_cell.length_b   1.000
_cell.length_c   1.000
_cell.angle_alpha   90.00
_cell.angle_beta   90.00
_cell.angle_gamma   90.00
#
_symmetry.space_group_name_H-M   'P 1'
#
loop_
_entity.id
_entity.type
_entity.pdbx_description
1 polymer ?
#
loop_
_entity_poly.entity_id
_entity_poly.type
_entity_poly.pdbx_seq_one_letter_code
_entity_poly.pdbx_strand_id
1 'polypeptide(L)'
;SVETTELVATCIAEEARAIGVHWNWAPVADINSNPDNPIVNTRSFGETPEIVSEHAAAYVRGTQACGVMACVKHVPGHGDTHVDSHRDLPTIELEPQIAESVSSPPSAAAQKRACAA
;
A
#
# COMPACT_ATOMS: atom_id res chain seq x y z
N SER A 1 1.11 -13.73 8.47
CA SER A 1 0.03 -13.10 9.28
C SER A 1 0.28 -11.60 9.36
N VAL A 2 -0.65 -10.82 9.91
CA VAL A 2 -0.46 -9.38 10.18
C VAL A 2 0.74 -9.13 11.10
N GLU A 3 0.93 -9.98 12.12
CA GLU A 3 2.09 -9.95 13.01
C GLU A 3 3.42 -10.14 12.25
N THR A 4 3.48 -11.11 11.32
CA THR A 4 4.66 -11.30 10.46
C THR A 4 4.94 -10.05 9.63
N THR A 5 3.91 -9.36 9.13
CA THR A 5 4.08 -8.15 8.33
C THR A 5 4.67 -7.01 9.16
N GLU A 6 4.21 -6.82 10.39
CA GLU A 6 4.78 -5.82 11.30
C GLU A 6 6.25 -6.13 11.60
N LEU A 7 6.57 -7.38 11.95
CA LEU A 7 7.94 -7.82 12.22
C LEU A 7 8.87 -7.59 11.02
N VAL A 8 8.46 -7.99 9.82
CA VAL A 8 9.26 -7.80 8.60
C VAL A 8 9.46 -6.31 8.32
N ALA A 9 8.44 -5.47 8.50
CA ALA A 9 8.57 -4.03 8.32
C ALA A 9 9.55 -3.39 9.31
N THR A 10 9.53 -3.83 10.57
CA THR A 10 10.50 -3.41 11.59
C THR A 10 11.93 -3.78 11.15
N CYS A 11 12.18 -5.03 10.76
CA CYS A 11 13.51 -5.45 10.31
C CYS A 11 14.00 -4.63 9.10
N ILE A 12 13.14 -4.42 8.10
CA ILE A 12 13.47 -3.59 6.92
C ILE A 12 13.81 -2.16 7.35
N ALA A 13 13.07 -1.59 8.31
CA ALA A 13 13.28 -0.22 8.75
C ALA A 13 14.54 -0.06 9.62
N GLU A 14 14.89 -1.06 10.43
CA GLU A 14 16.17 -1.12 11.15
C GLU A 14 17.36 -1.14 10.17
N GLU A 15 17.30 -2.00 9.15
CA GLU A 15 18.32 -2.07 8.10
C GLU A 15 18.41 -0.75 7.31
N ALA A 16 17.27 -0.20 6.90
CA ALA A 16 17.19 1.09 6.22
C ALA A 16 17.83 2.20 7.06
N ARG A 17 17.52 2.25 8.35
CA ARG A 17 18.07 3.25 9.26
C ARG A 17 19.57 3.10 9.43
N ALA A 18 20.08 1.88 9.53
CA ALA A 18 21.51 1.58 9.66
C ALA A 18 22.34 2.10 8.47
N ILE A 19 21.76 2.16 7.28
CA ILE A 19 22.41 2.69 6.06
C ILE A 19 22.06 4.15 5.76
N GLY A 20 21.37 4.85 6.67
CA GLY A 20 21.04 6.27 6.52
C GLY A 20 19.77 6.57 5.70
N VAL A 21 18.95 5.56 5.37
CA VAL A 21 17.64 5.76 4.75
C VAL A 21 16.61 6.14 5.81
N HIS A 22 15.82 7.18 5.55
CA HIS A 22 14.83 7.72 6.50
C HIS A 22 13.40 7.68 5.96
N TRP A 23 13.24 7.27 4.70
CA TRP A 23 11.94 7.15 4.05
C TRP A 23 11.88 5.85 3.26
N ASN A 24 10.95 4.99 3.65
CA ASN A 24 10.61 3.78 2.92
C ASN A 24 9.37 4.06 2.05
N TRP A 25 9.50 3.88 0.73
CA TRP A 25 8.37 3.99 -0.20
C TRP A 25 7.50 2.74 -0.20
N ALA A 26 7.01 2.38 0.98
CA ALA A 26 6.18 1.22 1.27
C ALA A 26 5.23 1.55 2.44
N PRO A 27 4.10 0.84 2.59
CA PRO A 27 3.68 -0.34 1.83
C PRO A 27 2.95 -0.02 0.52
N VAL A 28 2.91 -1.03 -0.36
CA VAL A 28 1.87 -1.11 -1.41
C VAL A 28 0.56 -1.47 -0.73
N ALA A 29 -0.46 -0.63 -0.89
CA ALA A 29 -1.81 -0.83 -0.37
C ALA A 29 -2.86 -0.85 -1.50
N ASP A 30 -2.42 -1.17 -2.72
CA ASP A 30 -3.34 -1.45 -3.83
C ASP A 30 -4.06 -2.77 -3.58
N ILE A 31 -5.35 -2.81 -3.90
CA ILE A 31 -6.16 -4.04 -3.87
C ILE A 31 -6.00 -4.73 -5.22
N ASN A 32 -5.45 -5.94 -5.24
CA ASN A 32 -5.20 -6.65 -6.51
C ASN A 32 -6.49 -7.31 -7.04
N SER A 33 -7.47 -6.50 -7.45
CA SER A 33 -8.74 -6.96 -8.03
C SER A 33 -8.57 -7.57 -9.43
N ASN A 34 -7.56 -7.13 -10.18
CA ASN A 34 -7.23 -7.69 -11.48
C ASN A 34 -6.08 -8.71 -11.35
N PRO A 35 -6.31 -10.02 -11.54
CA PRO A 35 -5.25 -11.03 -11.48
C PRO A 35 -4.21 -10.88 -12.60
N ASP A 36 -4.59 -10.27 -13.73
CA ASP A 36 -3.70 -10.01 -14.87
C ASP A 36 -2.95 -8.67 -14.73
N ASN A 37 -3.05 -8.00 -13.58
CA ASN A 37 -2.34 -6.75 -13.34
C ASN A 37 -0.82 -6.97 -13.50
N PRO A 38 -0.14 -6.26 -14.43
CA PRO A 38 1.24 -6.56 -14.78
C PRO A 38 2.26 -6.00 -13.78
N ILE A 39 1.84 -5.14 -12.84
CA ILE A 39 2.78 -4.36 -12.02
C ILE A 39 2.49 -4.38 -10.52
N VAL A 40 1.24 -4.54 -10.07
CA VAL A 40 0.88 -4.71 -8.66
C VAL A 40 0.98 -6.18 -8.28
N ASN A 41 0.05 -7.03 -8.72
CA ASN A 41 0.07 -8.48 -8.54
C ASN A 41 0.60 -8.90 -7.14
N THR A 42 1.67 -9.70 -7.08
CA THR A 42 2.33 -10.20 -5.86
C THR A 42 2.87 -9.12 -4.91
N ARG A 43 2.87 -7.84 -5.29
CA ARG A 43 3.23 -6.72 -4.42
C ARG A 43 2.07 -6.26 -3.54
N SER A 44 0.84 -6.61 -3.88
CA SER A 44 -0.31 -6.40 -3.00
C SER A 44 -0.35 -7.47 -1.90
N PHE A 45 -0.93 -7.10 -0.75
CA PHE A 45 -1.23 -8.06 0.31
C PHE A 45 -2.47 -8.92 0.03
N GLY A 46 -3.29 -8.58 -0.96
CA GLY A 46 -4.45 -9.38 -1.31
C GLY A 46 -5.46 -8.71 -2.24
N GLU A 47 -6.60 -9.38 -2.36
CA GLU A 47 -7.65 -9.04 -3.33
C GLU A 47 -8.82 -8.28 -2.67
N THR A 48 -8.83 -8.12 -1.34
CA THR A 48 -9.89 -7.41 -0.62
C THR A 48 -9.37 -6.21 0.18
N PRO A 49 -10.18 -5.12 0.30
CA PRO A 49 -9.81 -3.96 1.10
C PRO A 49 -9.45 -4.29 2.55
N GLU A 50 -10.16 -5.24 3.17
CA GLU A 50 -9.99 -5.61 4.58
C GLU A 50 -8.58 -6.15 4.82
N ILE A 51 -8.19 -7.18 4.06
CA ILE A 51 -6.88 -7.83 4.16
C ILE A 51 -5.77 -6.83 3.88
N VAL A 52 -5.89 -6.06 2.79
CA VAL A 52 -4.87 -5.08 2.39
C VAL A 52 -4.71 -3.98 3.44
N SER A 53 -5.81 -3.51 4.03
CA SER A 53 -5.76 -2.45 5.05
C SER A 53 -5.11 -2.90 6.36
N GLU A 54 -5.36 -4.14 6.80
CA GLU A 54 -4.75 -4.69 8.02
C GLU A 54 -3.24 -4.84 7.88
N HIS A 55 -2.79 -5.41 6.77
CA HIS A 55 -1.38 -5.59 6.47
C HIS A 55 -0.66 -4.26 6.22
N ALA A 56 -1.27 -3.33 5.51
CA ALA A 56 -0.69 -2.00 5.29
C ALA A 56 -0.51 -1.24 6.61
N ALA A 57 -1.51 -1.27 7.51
CA ALA A 57 -1.39 -0.64 8.82
C ALA A 57 -0.27 -1.26 9.67
N ALA A 58 -0.14 -2.59 9.67
CA ALA A 58 0.95 -3.29 10.34
C ALA A 58 2.33 -2.93 9.78
N TYR A 59 2.46 -2.86 8.45
CA TYR A 59 3.72 -2.46 7.82
C TYR A 59 4.11 -1.03 8.21
N VAL A 60 3.15 -0.10 8.23
CA VAL A 60 3.41 1.28 8.64
C VAL A 60 3.85 1.37 10.10
N ARG A 61 3.17 0.66 11.02
CA ARG A 61 3.57 0.61 12.44
C ARG A 61 5.00 0.13 12.62
N GLY A 62 5.36 -1.01 12.01
CA GLY A 62 6.72 -1.56 12.09
C GLY A 62 7.77 -0.60 11.51
N THR A 63 7.47 0.03 10.38
CA THR A 63 8.38 1.00 9.76
C THR A 63 8.60 2.24 10.65
N GLN A 64 7.53 2.81 11.19
CA GLN A 64 7.58 4.04 11.98
C GLN A 64 8.14 3.83 13.39
N ALA A 65 8.01 2.63 13.97
CA ALA A 65 8.62 2.27 15.24
C ALA A 65 10.16 2.42 15.23
N CYS A 66 10.78 2.26 14.06
CA CYS A 66 12.23 2.44 13.86
C CYS A 66 12.63 3.88 13.47
N GLY A 67 11.68 4.83 13.50
CA GLY A 67 11.91 6.22 13.11
C GLY A 67 12.11 6.42 11.60
N VAL A 68 11.60 5.51 10.76
CA VAL A 68 11.60 5.62 9.29
C VAL A 68 10.19 6.03 8.83
N MET A 69 10.11 6.96 7.88
CA MET A 69 8.82 7.35 7.29
C MET A 69 8.29 6.25 6.37
N ALA A 70 6.99 5.94 6.48
CA ALA A 70 6.30 5.07 5.54
C ALA A 70 5.58 5.89 4.44
N CYS A 71 5.35 5.28 3.28
CA CYS A 71 4.61 5.87 2.17
C CYS A 71 3.64 4.83 1.59
N VAL A 72 2.38 4.96 1.98
CA VAL A 72 1.30 4.16 1.41
C VAL A 72 1.07 4.58 -0.04
N LYS A 73 1.02 3.61 -0.95
CA LYS A 73 0.89 3.83 -2.41
C LYS A 73 0.01 2.75 -3.07
N HIS A 74 -0.56 2.98 -4.24
CA HIS A 74 -0.41 4.14 -5.13
C HIS A 74 -1.75 4.87 -5.27
N VAL A 75 -1.97 5.93 -4.48
CA VAL A 75 -3.25 6.67 -4.45
C VAL A 75 -3.61 7.15 -5.86
N PRO A 76 -4.87 6.96 -6.34
CA PRO A 76 -6.04 6.43 -5.62
C PRO A 76 -6.14 4.89 -5.55
N GLY A 77 -5.34 4.17 -6.34
CA GLY A 77 -5.23 2.72 -6.39
C GLY A 77 -4.74 2.28 -7.76
N HIS A 78 -3.86 1.29 -7.82
CA HIS A 78 -3.29 0.76 -9.08
C HIS A 78 -3.61 -0.72 -9.33
N GLY A 79 -4.33 -1.35 -8.41
CA GLY A 79 -4.52 -2.81 -8.44
C GLY A 79 -5.51 -3.32 -9.49
N ASP A 80 -6.28 -2.43 -10.12
CA ASP A 80 -7.25 -2.77 -11.18
C ASP A 80 -6.81 -2.34 -12.59
N THR A 81 -5.53 -2.03 -12.79
CA THR A 81 -5.03 -1.58 -14.10
C THR A 81 -4.60 -2.76 -14.96
N HIS A 82 -4.68 -2.58 -16.28
CA HIS A 82 -4.32 -3.60 -17.29
C HIS A 82 -3.00 -3.33 -18.00
N VAL A 83 -2.37 -2.17 -17.73
CA VAL A 83 -1.10 -1.77 -18.32
C VAL A 83 -0.10 -1.40 -17.23
N ASP A 84 1.17 -1.69 -17.50
CA ASP A 84 2.24 -1.23 -16.63
C ASP A 84 2.43 0.28 -16.78
N SER A 85 2.27 1.02 -15.68
CA SER A 85 2.44 2.48 -15.64
C SER A 85 3.83 2.98 -16.01
N HIS A 86 4.84 2.10 -16.04
CA HIS A 86 6.16 2.45 -16.55
C HIS A 86 6.20 2.55 -18.09
N ARG A 87 5.18 2.00 -18.77
CA ARG A 87 5.15 1.85 -20.23
C ARG A 87 4.06 2.69 -20.90
N ASP A 88 2.94 2.89 -20.22
CA ASP A 88 1.81 3.67 -20.73
C ASP A 88 1.02 4.28 -19.56
N LEU A 89 0.10 5.19 -19.86
CA LEU A 89 -0.78 5.80 -18.85
C LEU A 89 -1.90 4.81 -18.47
N PRO A 90 -1.93 4.29 -17.23
CA PRO A 90 -3.02 3.42 -16.81
C PRO A 90 -4.30 4.23 -16.55
N THR A 91 -5.43 3.62 -16.85
CA THR A 91 -6.76 4.13 -16.53
C THR A 91 -7.55 3.06 -15.79
N ILE A 92 -8.41 3.48 -14.87
CA ILE A 92 -9.39 2.62 -14.19
C ILE A 92 -10.76 3.24 -14.47
N GLU A 93 -11.68 2.45 -15.01
CA GLU A 93 -13.07 2.86 -15.18
C GLU A 93 -13.86 2.51 -13.92
N LEU A 94 -14.41 3.52 -13.25
CA LEU A 94 -15.22 3.35 -12.04
C LEU A 94 -16.62 3.91 -12.29
N GLU A 95 -17.66 3.30 -11.71
CA GLU A 95 -18.95 3.99 -11.69
C GLU A 95 -18.82 5.31 -10.90
N PRO A 96 -19.50 6.40 -11.31
CA PRO A 96 -19.34 7.70 -10.68
C PRO A 96 -19.50 7.71 -9.15
N GLN A 97 -20.43 6.91 -8.65
CA GLN A 97 -20.70 6.71 -7.22
C GLN A 97 -19.56 5.99 -6.49
N ILE A 98 -18.86 5.07 -7.16
CA ILE A 98 -17.64 4.47 -6.64
C ILE A 98 -16.47 5.45 -6.75
N ALA A 99 -16.34 6.18 -7.86
CA ALA A 99 -15.31 7.18 -8.07
C ALA A 99 -15.31 8.26 -6.98
N GLU A 100 -16.48 8.73 -6.53
CA GLU A 100 -16.57 9.65 -5.38
C GLU A 100 -16.06 9.01 -4.08
N SER A 101 -16.45 7.76 -3.80
CA SER A 101 -15.95 7.03 -2.62
C SER A 101 -14.47 6.67 -2.70
N VAL A 102 -13.90 6.45 -3.89
CA VAL A 102 -12.48 6.14 -4.13
C VAL A 102 -11.63 7.41 -4.22
N SER A 103 -12.22 8.53 -4.62
CA SER A 103 -11.61 9.86 -4.51
C SER A 103 -11.43 10.29 -3.04
N SER A 104 -12.17 9.65 -2.13
CA SER A 104 -11.98 9.65 -0.68
C SER A 104 -11.33 8.31 -0.25
N PRO A 105 -10.01 8.16 -0.40
CA PRO A 105 -9.41 6.87 -0.78
C PRO A 105 -9.67 5.70 0.20
N PRO A 106 -9.73 4.43 -0.27
CA PRO A 106 -9.47 3.26 0.57
C PRO A 106 -8.07 3.35 1.21
N SER A 107 -7.12 3.95 0.48
CA SER A 107 -5.81 4.35 1.00
C SER A 107 -5.90 5.38 2.12
N ALA A 108 -7.01 6.14 2.27
CA ALA A 108 -7.24 7.07 3.37
C ALA A 108 -7.80 6.37 4.59
N ALA A 109 -8.51 5.24 4.47
CA ALA A 109 -8.84 4.43 5.65
C ALA A 109 -7.60 3.70 6.18
N ALA A 110 -6.78 3.13 5.28
CA ALA A 110 -5.48 2.56 5.62
C ALA A 110 -4.48 3.63 6.11
N GLN A 111 -4.36 4.80 5.45
CA GLN A 111 -3.53 5.92 5.91
C GLN A 111 -4.07 6.56 7.19
N LYS A 112 -5.38 6.75 7.37
CA LYS A 112 -5.90 7.29 8.64
C LYS A 112 -5.62 6.33 9.79
N ARG A 113 -5.79 5.02 9.59
CA ARG A 113 -5.45 4.02 10.62
C ARG A 113 -3.93 3.92 10.84
N ALA A 114 -3.14 4.07 9.79
CA ALA A 114 -1.68 3.98 9.84
C ALA A 114 -1.00 5.26 10.37
N CYS A 115 -1.60 6.44 10.19
CA CYS A 115 -1.08 7.73 10.67
C CYS A 115 -1.65 8.16 12.03
N ALA A 116 -2.69 7.49 12.54
CA ALA A 116 -3.30 7.77 13.84
C ALA A 116 -2.84 6.82 14.96
N ALA A 117 -1.87 5.95 14.68
CA ALA A 117 -1.25 5.02 15.63
C ALA A 117 0.12 5.53 16.07
#